data_AF-A0A3A5WYD5-F1
#
_entry.id   AF-A0A3A5WYD5-F1
#
_cell.length_a   1.000
_cell.length_b   1.000
_cell.length_c   1.000
_cell.angle_alpha   90.00
_cell.angle_beta   90.00
_cell.angle_gamma   90.00
#
_symmetry.space_group_name_H-M   'P 1'
#
loop_
_entity.id
_entity.type
_entity.pdbx_description
1 polymer ?
#
loop_
_entity_poly.entity_id
_entity_poly.type
_entity_poly.pdbx_seq_one_letter_code
_entity_poly.pdbx_strand_id
1 'polypeptide(L)'
;QATTYFFALAMAQAEYDLAKDNAVSTDTLYRIGMQRLKIAAISRADLLTLKLDVVNARNTLQNAASALKRAMFSLASFLNMEKNTDIRVSLPGRPRALTIPVDEALLAAQANNPEFLGLRQEVLEAEQTVDKTKKESRFNASINASVGFNQVAEKFGEAYRHPMQQEMVSV
;
A
#
# COMPACT_ATOMS: atom_id res chain seq x y z
N GLN A 1 0.83 -5.34 -2.08
CA GLN A 1 0.18 -4.45 -1.09
C GLN A 1 -1.34 -4.64 -1.06
N ALA A 2 -2.05 -4.58 -2.20
CA ALA A 2 -3.51 -4.85 -2.26
C ALA A 2 -3.92 -6.19 -1.61
N THR A 3 -3.20 -7.26 -1.96
CA THR A 3 -3.38 -8.61 -1.39
C THR A 3 -3.17 -8.63 0.13
N THR A 4 -2.15 -7.92 0.61
CA THR A 4 -1.87 -7.78 2.05
C THR A 4 -3.05 -7.15 2.80
N TYR A 5 -3.61 -6.05 2.28
CA TYR A 5 -4.77 -5.40 2.90
C TYR A 5 -6.04 -6.27 2.83
N PHE A 6 -6.25 -6.97 1.71
CA PHE A 6 -7.34 -7.93 1.57
C PHE A 6 -7.28 -9.02 2.65
N PHE A 7 -6.13 -9.68 2.81
CA PHE A 7 -5.97 -10.75 3.80
C PHE A 7 -5.96 -10.22 5.24
N ALA A 8 -5.46 -9.01 5.48
CA ALA A 8 -5.58 -8.36 6.79
C ALA A 8 -7.05 -8.13 7.20
N LEU A 9 -7.89 -7.67 6.26
CA LEU A 9 -9.33 -7.53 6.49
C LEU A 9 -10.00 -8.89 6.71
N ALA A 10 -9.68 -9.90 5.90
CA ALA A 10 -10.22 -11.25 6.05
C ALA A 10 -9.94 -11.84 7.44
N MET A 11 -8.70 -11.70 7.92
CA MET A 11 -8.32 -12.15 9.26
C MET A 11 -9.07 -11.38 10.34
N ALA A 12 -9.13 -10.06 10.26
CA ALA A 12 -9.83 -9.24 11.24
C ALA A 12 -11.34 -9.52 11.29
N GLN A 13 -11.97 -9.87 10.16
CA GLN A 13 -13.37 -10.33 10.12
C GLN A 13 -13.53 -11.67 10.86
N ALA A 14 -12.68 -12.65 10.58
CA ALA A 14 -12.73 -13.95 11.24
C ALA A 14 -12.49 -13.84 12.76
N GLU A 15 -11.54 -13.00 13.19
CA GLU A 15 -11.26 -12.72 14.60
C GLU A 15 -12.45 -12.03 15.30
N TYR A 16 -13.11 -11.09 14.63
CA TYR A 16 -14.31 -10.44 15.15
C TYR A 16 -15.46 -11.43 15.35
N ASP A 17 -15.72 -12.28 14.37
CA ASP A 17 -16.78 -13.29 14.45
C ASP A 17 -16.50 -14.29 15.57
N LEU A 18 -15.25 -14.77 15.69
CA LEU A 18 -14.82 -15.63 16.79
C LEU A 18 -14.99 -14.96 18.16
N ALA A 19 -14.56 -13.70 18.29
CA ALA A 19 -14.67 -12.96 19.54
C ALA A 19 -16.14 -12.72 19.93
N LYS A 20 -17.02 -12.51 18.95
CA LYS A 20 -18.45 -12.34 19.13
C LYS A 20 -19.10 -13.63 19.66
N ASP A 21 -18.79 -14.77 19.04
CA ASP A 21 -19.31 -16.07 19.46
C ASP A 21 -18.81 -16.43 20.87
N ASN A 22 -17.55 -16.12 21.18
CA ASN A 22 -16.98 -16.31 22.51
C ASN A 22 -17.67 -15.41 23.57
N ALA A 23 -17.97 -14.16 23.24
CA ALA A 23 -18.70 -13.26 24.14
C ALA A 23 -20.11 -13.78 24.47
N VAL A 24 -20.83 -14.33 23.48
CA VAL A 24 -22.14 -14.95 23.69
C VAL A 24 -22.04 -16.21 24.55
N SER A 25 -21.03 -17.05 24.28
CA SER A 25 -20.81 -18.30 25.00
C SER A 25 -20.47 -18.07 26.48
N THR A 26 -19.54 -17.16 26.75
CA THR A 26 -19.13 -16.81 28.12
C THR A 26 -20.26 -16.17 28.93
N ASP A 27 -21.09 -15.31 28.32
CA ASP A 27 -22.27 -14.72 28.97
C ASP A 27 -23.28 -15.81 29.37
N THR A 28 -23.49 -16.78 28.47
CA THR A 28 -24.37 -17.93 28.73
C THR A 28 -23.85 -18.79 29.89
N LEU A 29 -22.55 -19.10 29.92
CA LEU A 29 -21.92 -19.86 31.01
C LEU A 29 -22.05 -19.13 32.35
N TYR A 30 -21.81 -17.81 32.38
CA TYR A 30 -21.99 -17.01 33.58
C TYR A 30 -23.44 -17.05 34.08
N ARG A 31 -24.43 -16.94 33.18
CA ARG A 31 -25.85 -17.04 33.53
C ARG A 31 -26.22 -18.41 34.10
N ILE A 32 -25.68 -19.49 33.53
CA ILE A 32 -25.85 -20.84 34.07
C ILE A 32 -25.20 -20.95 35.46
N GLY A 33 -23.98 -20.43 35.61
CA GLY A 33 -23.27 -20.37 36.89
C GLY A 33 -24.07 -19.65 37.98
N MET A 34 -24.72 -18.53 37.65
CA MET A 34 -25.59 -17.81 38.57
C MET A 34 -26.77 -18.66 39.06
N GLN A 35 -27.39 -19.48 38.20
CA GLN A 35 -28.46 -20.38 38.62
C GLN A 35 -27.94 -21.52 39.49
N ARG A 36 -26.76 -22.08 39.15
CA ARG A 36 -26.12 -23.13 39.96
C ARG A 36 -25.71 -22.64 41.34
N LEU A 37 -25.31 -21.38 41.48
CA LEU A 37 -24.97 -20.81 42.79
C LEU A 37 -26.19 -20.76 43.73
N LYS A 38 -27.39 -20.49 43.20
CA LYS A 38 -28.63 -20.46 43.99
C LYS A 38 -28.99 -21.79 44.63
N ILE A 39 -28.59 -22.90 43.99
CA ILE A 39 -28.80 -24.27 44.48
C ILE A 39 -27.54 -24.85 45.15
N ALA A 40 -26.56 -24.01 45.48
CA ALA A 40 -25.27 -24.41 46.06
C ALA A 40 -24.48 -25.45 45.24
N ALA A 41 -24.72 -25.54 43.93
CA ALA A 41 -24.06 -26.50 43.04
C ALA A 41 -22.74 -25.98 42.43
N ILE A 42 -22.32 -24.76 42.78
CA ILE A 42 -21.06 -24.15 42.37
C ILE A 42 -20.57 -23.18 43.46
N SER A 43 -19.26 -22.95 43.57
CA SER A 43 -18.72 -22.01 44.55
C SER A 43 -18.82 -20.54 44.07
N ARG A 44 -18.69 -19.60 45.02
CA ARG A 44 -18.56 -18.17 44.69
C ARG A 44 -17.28 -17.87 43.90
N ALA A 45 -16.20 -18.61 44.16
CA ALA A 45 -14.93 -18.44 43.47
C ALA A 45 -15.07 -18.80 41.98
N ASP A 46 -15.71 -19.93 41.66
CA ASP A 46 -15.95 -20.32 40.27
C ASP A 46 -16.86 -19.32 39.54
N LEU A 47 -17.86 -18.77 40.24
CA LEU A 47 -18.71 -17.72 39.64
C LEU A 47 -17.92 -16.45 39.32
N LEU A 48 -16.94 -16.09 40.17
CA LEU A 48 -16.05 -14.96 39.90
C LEU A 48 -15.13 -15.22 38.69
N THR A 49 -14.66 -16.45 38.51
CA THR A 49 -13.93 -16.87 37.30
C THR A 49 -14.79 -16.70 36.05
N LEU A 50 -16.03 -17.20 36.07
CA LEU A 50 -16.96 -17.02 34.94
C LEU A 50 -17.24 -15.54 34.64
N LYS A 51 -17.31 -14.69 35.67
CA LYS A 51 -17.47 -13.25 35.50
C LYS A 51 -16.23 -12.61 34.85
N LEU A 52 -15.04 -13.03 35.26
CA LEU A 52 -13.79 -12.59 34.66
C LEU A 52 -13.72 -12.98 33.17
N ASP A 53 -14.13 -14.20 32.83
CA ASP A 53 -14.19 -14.67 31.44
C ASP A 53 -15.13 -13.81 30.58
N VAL A 54 -16.30 -13.42 31.11
CA VAL A 54 -17.21 -12.49 30.43
C VAL A 54 -16.56 -11.13 30.18
N VAL A 55 -15.87 -10.57 31.18
CA VAL A 55 -15.18 -9.27 31.04
C VAL A 55 -14.07 -9.37 29.99
N ASN A 56 -13.28 -10.44 30.01
CA ASN A 56 -12.22 -10.68 29.04
C ASN A 56 -12.78 -10.87 27.63
N ALA A 57 -13.83 -11.67 27.46
CA ALA A 57 -14.45 -11.89 26.16
C ALA A 57 -15.03 -10.59 25.56
N ARG A 58 -15.64 -9.74 26.39
CA ARG A 58 -16.13 -8.41 25.96
C ARG A 58 -14.98 -7.48 25.54
N ASN A 59 -13.87 -7.47 26.29
CA ASN A 59 -12.68 -6.71 25.93
C ASN A 59 -12.09 -7.19 24.59
N THR A 60 -11.99 -8.51 24.40
CA THR A 60 -11.53 -9.12 23.14
C THR A 60 -12.43 -8.74 21.97
N LEU A 61 -13.76 -8.79 22.14
CA LEU A 61 -14.71 -8.37 21.11
C LEU A 61 -14.54 -6.90 20.73
N GLN A 62 -14.37 -6.00 21.72
CA GLN A 62 -14.16 -4.58 21.45
C GLN A 62 -12.85 -4.31 20.71
N ASN A 63 -11.78 -5.03 21.08
CA ASN A 63 -10.49 -4.95 20.40
C ASN A 63 -10.58 -5.47 18.96
N ALA A 64 -11.24 -6.61 18.75
CA ALA A 64 -11.47 -7.18 17.42
C ALA A 64 -12.32 -6.26 16.54
N ALA A 65 -13.38 -5.65 17.08
CA ALA A 65 -14.19 -4.66 16.37
C ALA A 65 -13.36 -3.44 15.92
N SER A 66 -12.47 -2.97 16.80
CA SER A 66 -11.56 -1.86 16.49
C SER A 66 -10.53 -2.25 15.43
N ALA A 67 -9.99 -3.47 15.50
CA ALA A 67 -9.05 -4.01 14.51
C ALA A 67 -9.72 -4.17 13.14
N LEU A 68 -10.93 -4.71 13.09
CA LEU A 68 -11.75 -4.83 11.88
C LEU A 68 -11.95 -3.46 11.23
N LYS A 69 -12.35 -2.44 12.00
CA LYS A 69 -12.53 -1.08 11.48
C LYS A 69 -11.23 -0.49 10.91
N ARG A 70 -10.08 -0.73 11.56
CA ARG A 70 -8.77 -0.29 11.04
C ARG A 70 -8.40 -1.00 9.74
N ALA A 71 -8.56 -2.32 9.68
CA ALA A 71 -8.23 -3.10 8.48
C ALA A 71 -9.11 -2.69 7.28
N MET A 72 -10.40 -2.47 7.53
CA MET A 72 -11.34 -1.98 6.51
C MET A 72 -10.95 -0.60 6.00
N PHE A 73 -10.60 0.32 6.91
CA PHE A 73 -10.11 1.65 6.54
C PHE A 73 -8.83 1.60 5.70
N SER A 74 -7.87 0.75 6.08
CA SER A 74 -6.63 0.58 5.32
C SER A 74 -6.89 0.07 3.90
N LEU A 75 -7.79 -0.89 3.73
CA LEU A 75 -8.17 -1.38 2.40
C LEU A 75 -8.91 -0.32 1.59
N ALA A 76 -9.92 0.34 2.17
CA ALA A 76 -10.67 1.40 1.50
C ALA A 76 -9.74 2.55 1.04
N SER A 77 -8.81 2.97 1.90
CA SER A 77 -7.83 3.99 1.57
C SER A 77 -6.89 3.56 0.44
N PHE A 78 -6.45 2.30 0.44
CA PHE A 78 -5.60 1.77 -0.64
C PHE A 78 -6.34 1.69 -1.98
N LEU A 79 -7.64 1.38 -1.96
CA LEU A 79 -8.51 1.33 -3.13
C LEU A 79 -9.08 2.70 -3.54
N ASN A 80 -8.66 3.78 -2.86
CA ASN A 80 -9.16 5.13 -3.07
C ASN A 80 -10.70 5.26 -2.97
N MET A 81 -11.30 4.48 -2.08
CA MET A 81 -12.73 4.49 -1.77
C MET A 81 -13.05 5.44 -0.60
N GLU A 82 -14.32 5.73 -0.39
CA GLU A 82 -14.75 6.49 0.78
C GLU A 82 -14.38 5.77 2.09
N LYS A 83 -13.96 6.55 3.09
CA LYS A 83 -13.42 6.04 4.36
C LYS A 83 -14.42 5.22 5.19
N ASN A 84 -15.71 5.41 4.93
CA ASN A 84 -16.80 4.72 5.64
C ASN A 84 -17.44 3.60 4.81
N THR A 85 -16.79 3.19 3.72
CA THR A 85 -17.27 2.06 2.92
C THR A 85 -17.25 0.79 3.76
N ASP A 86 -18.41 0.12 3.88
CA ASP A 86 -18.48 -1.22 4.48
C ASP A 86 -18.01 -2.25 3.45
N ILE A 87 -16.87 -2.88 3.72
CA ILE A 87 -16.27 -3.89 2.84
C ILE A 87 -16.29 -5.22 3.58
N ARG A 88 -16.92 -6.22 2.99
CA ARG A 88 -16.86 -7.61 3.45
C ARG A 88 -16.12 -8.45 2.43
N VAL A 89 -15.05 -9.11 2.87
CA VAL A 89 -14.32 -10.03 2.01
C VAL A 89 -14.78 -11.47 2.25
N SER A 90 -14.87 -12.24 1.18
CA SER A 90 -15.04 -13.68 1.21
C SER A 90 -13.73 -14.34 0.81
N LEU A 91 -13.27 -15.29 1.63
CA LEU A 91 -12.08 -16.07 1.28
C LEU A 91 -12.42 -16.99 0.11
N PRO A 92 -11.62 -17.00 -0.97
CA PRO A 92 -11.79 -17.98 -2.03
C PRO A 92 -11.45 -19.38 -1.51
N GLY A 93 -11.98 -20.42 -2.18
CA GLY A 93 -11.64 -21.80 -1.87
C GLY A 93 -10.14 -22.08 -1.95
N ARG A 94 -9.68 -23.18 -1.34
CA ARG A 94 -8.26 -23.56 -1.36
C ARG A 94 -7.79 -23.71 -2.82
N PRO A 95 -6.72 -22.99 -3.22
CA PRO A 95 -6.14 -23.19 -4.54
C PRO A 95 -5.57 -24.61 -4.67
N ARG A 96 -5.47 -25.11 -5.90
CA ARG A 96 -4.79 -26.38 -6.17
C ARG A 96 -3.33 -26.28 -5.74
N ALA A 97 -2.76 -27.40 -5.29
CA ALA A 97 -1.34 -27.48 -4.98
C ALA A 97 -0.53 -27.08 -6.23
N LEU A 98 0.26 -26.03 -6.10
CA LEU A 98 1.20 -25.57 -7.11
C LEU A 98 2.60 -25.98 -6.67
N THR A 99 3.24 -26.84 -7.44
CA THR A 99 4.65 -27.21 -7.23
C THR A 99 5.47 -26.51 -8.30
N ILE A 100 6.34 -25.59 -7.87
CA ILE A 100 7.24 -24.86 -8.77
C ILE A 100 8.64 -25.45 -8.57
N PRO A 101 9.28 -26.01 -9.61
CA PRO A 101 10.69 -26.42 -9.54
C PRO A 101 11.59 -25.24 -9.19
N VAL A 102 12.57 -25.47 -8.31
CA VAL A 102 13.46 -24.40 -7.82
C VAL A 102 14.26 -23.78 -8.97
N ASP A 103 14.76 -24.61 -9.89
CA ASP A 103 15.57 -24.15 -11.02
C ASP A 103 14.77 -23.23 -11.96
N GLU A 104 13.52 -23.58 -12.23
CA GLU A 104 12.61 -22.73 -13.02
C GLU A 104 12.31 -21.41 -12.31
N ALA A 105 12.11 -21.43 -10.99
CA ALA A 105 11.88 -20.23 -10.19
C ALA A 105 13.10 -19.28 -10.20
N LEU A 106 14.32 -19.82 -10.11
CA LEU A 106 15.55 -19.03 -10.15
C LEU A 106 15.78 -18.40 -11.53
N LEU A 107 15.59 -19.16 -12.61
CA LEU A 107 15.69 -18.64 -13.98
C LEU A 107 14.67 -17.53 -14.23
N ALA A 108 13.41 -17.75 -13.83
CA ALA A 108 12.35 -16.75 -13.95
C ALA A 108 12.63 -15.51 -13.10
N ALA A 109 13.16 -15.67 -11.87
CA ALA A 109 13.52 -14.56 -11.01
C ALA A 109 14.66 -13.74 -11.61
N GLN A 110 15.73 -14.37 -12.12
CA GLN A 110 16.84 -13.66 -12.73
C GLN A 110 16.41 -12.89 -13.98
N ALA A 111 15.55 -13.48 -14.82
CA ALA A 111 15.08 -12.84 -16.05
C ALA A 111 14.10 -11.68 -15.82
N ASN A 112 13.28 -11.74 -14.76
CA ASN A 112 12.17 -10.82 -14.55
C ASN A 112 12.31 -9.92 -13.31
N ASN A 113 13.41 -10.00 -12.55
CA ASN A 113 13.57 -9.17 -11.37
C ASN A 113 13.89 -7.71 -11.75
N PRO A 114 13.01 -6.74 -11.41
CA PRO A 114 13.22 -5.33 -11.71
C PRO A 114 14.43 -4.72 -10.99
N GLU A 115 14.86 -5.26 -9.84
CA GLU A 115 16.06 -4.78 -9.15
C GLU A 115 17.32 -5.05 -9.96
N PHE A 116 17.42 -6.23 -10.59
CA PHE A 116 18.55 -6.53 -11.49
C PHE A 116 18.53 -5.66 -12.74
N LEU A 117 17.34 -5.36 -13.26
CA LEU A 117 17.18 -4.42 -14.37
C LEU A 117 17.67 -3.01 -13.97
N GLY A 118 17.27 -2.53 -12.79
CA GLY A 118 17.69 -1.24 -12.23
C GLY A 118 19.20 -1.15 -12.02
N LEU A 119 19.81 -2.19 -11.44
CA LEU A 119 21.27 -2.26 -11.27
C LEU A 119 22.00 -2.22 -12.61
N ARG A 120 21.48 -2.92 -13.62
CA ARG A 120 22.05 -2.89 -14.97
C ARG A 120 21.95 -1.49 -15.59
N GLN A 121 20.83 -0.82 -15.40
CA GLN A 121 20.66 0.57 -15.84
C GLN A 121 21.67 1.49 -15.15
N GLU A 122 21.87 1.37 -13.84
CA GLU A 122 22.84 2.16 -13.07
C GLU A 122 24.27 1.99 -13.59
N VAL A 123 24.68 0.77 -13.90
CA VAL A 123 26.00 0.50 -14.50
C VAL A 123 26.14 1.17 -15.87
N LEU A 124 25.13 1.05 -16.73
CA LEU A 124 25.14 1.68 -18.06
C LEU A 124 25.17 3.21 -17.98
N GLU A 125 24.47 3.81 -17.02
CA GLU A 125 24.49 5.25 -16.76
C GLU A 125 25.86 5.71 -16.25
N ALA A 126 26.50 4.91 -15.40
CA ALA A 126 27.86 5.18 -14.93
C ALA A 126 28.89 5.09 -16.09
N GLU A 127 28.79 4.07 -16.94
CA GLU A 127 29.61 3.92 -18.15
C GLU A 127 29.41 5.10 -19.10
N GLN A 128 28.14 5.47 -19.37
CA GLN A 128 27.81 6.63 -20.20
C GLN A 128 28.40 7.92 -19.63
N THR A 129 28.34 8.10 -18.31
CA THR A 129 28.89 9.28 -17.64
C THR A 129 30.41 9.35 -17.83
N VAL A 130 31.12 8.25 -17.59
CA VAL A 130 32.58 8.18 -17.82
C VAL A 130 32.93 8.48 -19.27
N ASP A 131 32.20 7.91 -20.22
CA ASP A 131 32.42 8.15 -21.65
C ASP A 131 32.12 9.59 -22.07
N LYS A 132 31.05 10.18 -21.52
CA LYS A 132 30.72 11.59 -21.72
C LYS A 132 31.84 12.49 -21.20
N THR A 133 32.30 12.28 -19.96
CA THR A 133 33.40 13.05 -19.36
C THR A 133 34.69 12.91 -20.18
N LYS A 134 35.04 11.72 -20.64
CA LYS A 134 36.22 11.49 -21.51
C LYS A 134 36.11 12.19 -22.86
N LYS A 135 34.91 12.31 -23.42
CA LYS A 135 34.67 13.00 -24.70
C LYS A 135 34.65 14.51 -24.53
N GLU A 136 34.05 15.02 -23.46
CA GLU A 136 34.01 16.43 -23.12
C GLU A 136 35.38 16.98 -22.68
N SER A 137 36.25 16.14 -22.12
CA SER A 137 37.64 16.52 -21.83
C SER A 137 38.53 16.62 -23.08
N ARG A 138 38.02 16.23 -24.26
CA ARG A 138 38.67 16.45 -25.56
C ARG A 138 38.18 17.78 -26.14
N PHE A 139 38.55 18.05 -27.39
CA PHE A 139 38.08 19.24 -28.09
C PHE A 139 36.56 19.23 -28.23
N ASN A 140 35.90 20.20 -27.59
CA ASN A 140 34.47 20.46 -27.69
C ASN A 140 34.27 21.78 -28.44
N ALA A 141 33.49 21.75 -29.52
CA ALA A 141 33.14 22.92 -30.31
C ALA A 141 31.63 22.97 -30.49
N SER A 142 31.02 24.10 -30.19
CA SER A 142 29.59 24.33 -30.33
C SER A 142 29.36 25.50 -31.26
N ILE A 143 28.58 25.31 -32.32
CA ILE A 143 28.17 26.40 -33.21
C ILE A 143 26.73 26.75 -32.86
N ASN A 144 26.50 27.97 -32.38
CA ASN A 144 25.17 28.46 -32.10
C ASN A 144 24.79 29.47 -33.17
N ALA A 145 23.68 29.21 -33.87
CA ALA A 145 23.07 30.14 -34.82
C ALA A 145 21.62 30.37 -34.43
N SER A 146 21.24 31.63 -34.25
CA SER A 146 19.87 32.01 -33.95
C SER A 146 19.43 33.16 -34.85
N VAL A 147 18.23 33.04 -35.42
CA VAL A 147 17.55 34.11 -36.14
C VAL A 147 16.26 34.43 -35.39
N GLY A 148 16.13 35.69 -34.97
CA GLY A 148 14.97 36.19 -34.24
C GLY A 148 14.45 37.45 -34.89
N PHE A 149 13.13 37.61 -34.87
CA PHE A 149 12.48 38.84 -35.29
C PHE A 149 11.86 39.47 -34.05
N ASN A 150 12.38 40.62 -33.62
CA ASN A 150 11.76 41.40 -32.55
C ASN A 150 11.14 42.67 -33.14
N GLN A 151 9.99 43.07 -32.61
CA GLN A 151 9.33 44.30 -33.04
C GLN A 151 8.84 45.05 -31.82
N VAL A 152 9.40 46.24 -31.61
CA VAL A 152 9.00 47.16 -30.54
C VAL A 152 8.68 48.49 -31.21
N ALA A 153 7.46 48.98 -31.03
CA ALA A 153 7.00 50.24 -31.59
C ALA A 153 6.04 50.94 -30.61
N GLU A 154 6.09 52.27 -30.55
CA GLU A 154 5.24 53.08 -29.67
C GLU A 154 3.76 53.14 -30.14
N LYS A 155 3.48 52.72 -31.39
CA LYS A 155 2.15 52.74 -32.02
C LYS A 155 1.70 51.34 -32.44
N PHE A 156 0.45 50.98 -32.11
CA PHE A 156 -0.12 49.62 -32.27
C PHE A 156 -0.02 49.04 -33.69
N GLY A 157 -0.19 49.86 -34.74
CA GLY A 157 -0.13 49.41 -36.13
C GLY A 157 1.29 49.13 -36.67
N GLU A 158 2.32 49.71 -36.03
CA GLU A 158 3.72 49.55 -36.43
C GLU A 158 4.41 48.38 -35.70
N ALA A 159 3.79 47.87 -34.62
CA ALA A 159 4.22 46.67 -33.92
C ALA A 159 4.11 45.37 -34.75
N TYR A 160 3.47 45.42 -35.93
CA TYR A 160 3.26 44.27 -36.84
C TYR A 160 3.82 44.49 -38.25
N ARG A 161 4.54 45.59 -38.51
CA ARG A 161 5.10 45.91 -39.83
C ARG A 161 6.62 46.11 -39.73
N HIS A 162 7.37 45.42 -40.58
CA HIS A 162 8.84 45.44 -40.66
C HIS A 162 9.55 45.01 -39.36
N PRO A 163 9.48 43.72 -38.98
CA PRO A 163 10.20 43.19 -37.82
C PRO A 163 11.71 43.45 -37.93
N MET A 164 12.35 43.87 -36.83
CA MET A 164 13.80 43.97 -36.78
C MET A 164 14.42 42.57 -36.72
N GLN A 165 15.28 42.28 -37.70
CA GLN A 165 16.00 41.02 -37.81
C GLN A 165 17.23 41.04 -36.90
N GLN A 166 17.25 40.13 -35.94
CA GLN A 166 18.39 39.88 -35.07
C GLN A 166 19.02 38.53 -35.45
N GLU A 167 20.23 38.59 -35.98
CA GLU A 167 21.06 37.43 -36.28
C GLU A 167 22.24 37.40 -35.32
N MET A 168 22.46 36.25 -34.68
CA MET A 168 23.61 36.03 -33.83
C MET A 168 24.23 34.68 -34.16
N VAL A 169 25.53 34.69 -34.44
CA VAL A 169 26.34 33.49 -34.67
C VAL A 169 27.52 33.54 -33.71
N SER A 170 27.66 32.50 -32.89
CA SER A 170 28.80 32.34 -31.98
C SER A 170 29.40 30.94 -32.12
N VAL A 171 30.73 30.86 -31.94
CA VAL A 171 31.56 29.66 -32.06
C VAL A 171 32.34 29.48 -30.77
#